data_AF-A0A958XV13-F1
#
_entry.id   AF-A0A958XV13-F1
#
_cell.length_a   1.000
_cell.length_b   1.000
_cell.length_c   1.000
_cell.angle_alpha   90.00
_cell.angle_beta   90.00
_cell.angle_gamma   90.00
#
_symmetry.space_group_name_H-M   'P 1'
#
loop_
_entity.id
_entity.type
_entity.pdbx_description
1 polymer ?
#
loop_
_entity_poly.entity_id
_entity_poly.type
_entity_poly.pdbx_seq_one_letter_code
_entity_poly.pdbx_strand_id
1 'polypeptide(L)'
;MKKVLFFPLICLFLLGSLSANSQTTASDSADIRVAEGVLKMADWANFDYKNILKKAAGGDVAAIGEMIDFHRFVDGMDGTNHGVTCLELIPVAGDRIFASAIPINKPALTKLLLKRLMVAQNRTQQSELRKDLSEWAPYTWATLNGLPLPVDPEEERKKLEEMESTGIKSDALDAAREKNGVRTGTGTESNSIMTTPAATRDSSHNNRQ
;
A
#
# COMPACT_ATOMS: atom_id res chain seq x y z
N MET A 1 72.66 1.64 -31.49
CA MET A 1 71.62 1.95 -32.51
C MET A 1 70.25 1.91 -31.85
N LYS A 2 69.44 2.96 -32.11
CA LYS A 2 67.99 3.16 -31.93
C LYS A 2 67.38 3.07 -30.50
N LYS A 3 67.04 4.26 -29.99
CA LYS A 3 66.06 4.57 -28.93
C LYS A 3 64.64 4.59 -29.50
N VAL A 4 63.62 4.15 -28.76
CA VAL A 4 62.21 4.66 -28.73
C VAL A 4 61.60 4.16 -27.40
N LEU A 5 61.25 4.94 -26.35
CA LEU A 5 60.19 5.95 -26.10
C LEU A 5 58.74 5.43 -26.09
N PHE A 6 57.92 6.03 -25.21
CA PHE A 6 56.45 5.90 -24.92
C PHE A 6 56.09 5.02 -23.70
N PHE A 7 55.23 5.39 -22.73
CA PHE A 7 54.56 6.63 -22.24
C PHE A 7 53.81 6.20 -20.95
N PRO A 8 53.83 6.92 -19.81
CA PRO A 8 52.97 6.58 -18.67
C PRO A 8 51.60 7.27 -18.79
N LEU A 9 50.51 6.51 -18.85
CA LEU A 9 49.15 7.04 -18.82
C LEU A 9 48.73 7.27 -17.36
N ILE A 10 48.58 8.54 -17.03
CA ILE A 10 47.97 9.08 -15.81
C ILE A 10 46.47 8.73 -15.81
N CYS A 11 46.02 7.96 -14.81
CA CYS A 11 44.61 7.89 -14.45
C CYS A 11 44.41 8.55 -13.09
N LEU A 12 44.23 9.87 -13.14
CA LEU A 12 43.62 10.68 -12.11
C LEU A 12 42.12 10.46 -12.20
N PHE A 13 41.55 9.59 -11.36
CA PHE A 13 40.11 9.57 -11.13
C PHE A 13 39.82 9.95 -9.68
N LEU A 14 39.15 11.09 -9.59
CA LEU A 14 38.57 11.71 -8.41
C LEU A 14 37.77 10.67 -7.60
N LEU A 15 38.23 10.35 -6.39
CA LEU A 15 37.37 9.80 -5.36
C LEU A 15 36.39 10.89 -4.92
N GLY A 16 35.27 10.96 -5.64
CA GLY A 16 34.07 11.61 -5.13
C GLY A 16 33.62 10.84 -3.89
N SER A 17 33.48 11.55 -2.78
CA SER A 17 32.86 11.04 -1.55
C SER A 17 31.41 10.66 -1.88
N LEU A 18 31.19 9.40 -2.24
CA LEU A 18 29.88 8.78 -2.19
C LEU A 18 29.45 8.81 -0.73
N SER A 19 28.48 9.67 -0.42
CA SER A 19 27.67 9.56 0.78
C SER A 19 27.08 8.16 0.81
N ALA A 20 27.65 7.30 1.64
CA ALA A 20 27.09 6.02 1.98
C ALA A 20 25.81 6.28 2.76
N ASN A 21 24.68 6.39 2.06
CA ASN A 21 23.41 6.05 2.68
C ASN A 21 23.52 4.56 3.01
N SER A 22 23.72 4.28 4.30
CA SER A 22 23.54 2.98 4.90
C SER A 22 22.10 2.53 4.62
N GLN A 23 21.85 1.98 3.44
CA GLN A 23 20.71 1.12 3.23
C GLN A 23 20.96 -0.09 4.10
N THR A 24 20.16 -0.19 5.16
CA THR A 24 19.99 -1.39 5.95
C THR A 24 19.65 -2.52 5.00
N THR A 25 20.67 -3.26 4.55
CA THR A 25 20.48 -4.55 3.92
C THR A 25 20.07 -5.50 5.03
N ALA A 26 18.78 -5.50 5.37
CA ALA A 26 18.15 -6.62 6.03
C ALA A 26 18.10 -7.76 5.00
N SER A 27 19.27 -8.37 4.78
CA SER A 27 19.48 -9.61 4.03
C SER A 27 19.39 -10.80 4.98
N ASP A 28 18.37 -10.81 5.82
CA ASP A 28 17.73 -12.05 6.25
C ASP A 28 16.32 -11.91 5.71
N SER A 29 15.87 -12.85 4.89
CA SER A 29 14.48 -12.89 4.47
C SER A 29 13.65 -12.72 5.74
N ALA A 30 12.99 -11.57 5.90
CA ALA A 30 11.94 -11.43 6.89
C ALA A 30 11.08 -12.69 6.79
N ASP A 31 10.80 -13.31 7.94
CA ASP A 31 10.33 -14.70 8.05
C ASP A 31 8.92 -14.84 7.45
N ILE A 32 8.84 -14.82 6.12
CA ILE A 32 7.62 -14.97 5.34
C ILE A 32 7.37 -16.48 5.24
N ARG A 33 6.30 -16.91 5.87
CA ARG A 33 5.91 -18.30 5.92
C ARG A 33 5.28 -18.71 4.60
N VAL A 34 5.72 -19.86 4.11
CA VAL A 34 5.15 -20.51 2.91
C VAL A 34 4.73 -21.92 3.30
N ALA A 35 3.44 -22.22 3.17
CA ALA A 35 2.92 -23.56 3.45
C ALA A 35 3.23 -24.53 2.31
N GLU A 36 3.48 -25.79 2.65
CA GLU A 36 3.81 -26.85 1.67
C GLU A 36 2.69 -27.05 0.64
N GLY A 37 1.41 -26.98 1.07
CA GLY A 37 0.26 -27.10 0.16
C GLY A 37 0.25 -26.01 -0.92
N VAL A 38 0.65 -24.79 -0.58
CA VAL A 38 0.77 -23.67 -1.53
C VAL A 38 1.87 -23.95 -2.56
N LEU A 39 3.01 -24.52 -2.14
CA LEU A 39 4.09 -24.92 -3.06
C LEU A 39 3.64 -26.01 -4.03
N LYS A 40 2.89 -27.01 -3.55
CA LYS A 40 2.32 -28.06 -4.41
C LYS A 40 1.37 -27.49 -5.47
N MET A 41 0.54 -26.52 -5.08
CA MET A 41 -0.35 -25.84 -6.02
C MET A 41 0.42 -24.97 -7.01
N ALA A 42 1.54 -24.37 -6.59
CA ALA A 42 2.40 -23.60 -7.49
C ALA A 42 3.08 -24.50 -8.52
N ASP A 43 3.60 -25.65 -8.10
CA ASP A 43 4.17 -26.66 -9.00
C ASP A 43 3.13 -27.13 -10.02
N TRP A 44 1.90 -27.43 -9.57
CA TRP A 44 0.79 -27.81 -10.44
C TRP A 44 0.42 -26.71 -11.46
N ALA A 45 0.46 -25.44 -11.04
CA ALA A 45 0.19 -24.29 -11.89
C ALA A 45 1.40 -23.85 -12.74
N ASN A 46 2.55 -24.53 -12.63
CA ASN A 46 3.83 -24.13 -13.23
C ASN A 46 4.23 -22.68 -12.88
N PHE A 47 3.97 -22.29 -11.64
CA PHE A 47 4.27 -20.96 -11.09
C PHE A 47 5.56 -21.02 -10.27
N ASP A 48 6.56 -20.20 -10.63
CA ASP A 48 7.87 -20.16 -9.96
C ASP A 48 7.81 -19.42 -8.60
N TYR A 49 7.07 -20.00 -7.66
CA TYR A 49 6.64 -19.34 -6.42
C TYR A 49 7.78 -18.74 -5.61
N LYS A 50 8.88 -19.50 -5.44
CA LYS A 50 10.00 -19.07 -4.61
C LYS A 50 10.76 -17.90 -5.22
N ASN A 51 10.95 -17.91 -6.54
CA ASN A 51 11.63 -16.83 -7.24
C ASN A 51 10.76 -15.57 -7.28
N ILE A 52 9.46 -15.71 -7.56
CA ILE A 52 8.53 -14.59 -7.57
C ILE A 52 8.41 -13.99 -6.16
N LEU A 53 8.29 -14.81 -5.12
CA LEU A 53 8.30 -14.33 -3.73
C LEU A 53 9.58 -13.58 -3.39
N LYS A 54 10.75 -14.08 -3.82
CA LYS A 54 12.03 -13.40 -3.58
C LYS A 54 12.10 -12.02 -4.24
N LYS A 55 11.62 -11.90 -5.48
CA LYS A 55 11.54 -10.60 -6.19
C LYS A 55 10.55 -9.66 -5.51
N ALA A 56 9.39 -10.18 -5.14
CA ALA A 56 8.35 -9.43 -4.46
C ALA A 56 8.84 -8.89 -3.10
N ALA A 57 9.56 -9.72 -2.33
CA ALA A 57 10.19 -9.31 -1.07
C ALA A 57 11.28 -8.25 -1.28
N GLY A 58 11.89 -8.19 -2.48
CA GLY A 58 12.79 -7.11 -2.89
C GLY A 58 12.08 -5.84 -3.37
N GLY A 59 10.75 -5.78 -3.31
CA GLY A 59 9.96 -4.62 -3.73
C GLY A 59 9.61 -4.57 -5.22
N ASP A 60 9.79 -5.66 -5.97
CA ASP A 60 9.36 -5.73 -7.37
C ASP A 60 7.83 -5.74 -7.47
N VAL A 61 7.26 -4.62 -7.92
CA VAL A 61 5.81 -4.40 -8.04
C VAL A 61 5.14 -5.42 -8.96
N ALA A 62 5.80 -5.83 -10.05
CA ALA A 62 5.24 -6.82 -10.96
C ALA A 62 5.18 -8.20 -10.28
N ALA A 63 6.26 -8.58 -9.58
CA ALA A 63 6.29 -9.83 -8.82
C ALA A 63 5.28 -9.84 -7.67
N ILE A 64 5.05 -8.72 -6.97
CA ILE A 64 3.97 -8.61 -5.98
C ILE A 64 2.61 -8.81 -6.67
N GLY A 65 2.42 -8.21 -7.85
CA GLY A 65 1.21 -8.41 -8.66
C GLY A 65 0.99 -9.88 -9.01
N GLU A 66 2.03 -10.60 -9.40
CA GLU A 66 2.00 -12.05 -9.68
C GLU A 66 1.68 -12.88 -8.43
N MET A 67 2.26 -12.54 -7.28
CA MET A 67 1.89 -13.16 -5.99
C MET A 67 0.41 -12.94 -5.69
N ILE A 68 -0.13 -11.75 -5.94
CA ILE A 68 -1.56 -11.48 -5.75
C ILE A 68 -2.40 -12.28 -6.76
N ASP A 69 -2.02 -12.37 -8.04
CA ASP A 69 -2.77 -13.14 -9.05
C ASP A 69 -2.77 -14.65 -8.79
N PHE A 70 -1.73 -15.16 -8.12
CA PHE A 70 -1.63 -16.58 -7.76
C PHE A 70 -2.81 -17.08 -6.91
N HIS A 71 -3.50 -16.19 -6.21
CA HIS A 71 -4.76 -16.46 -5.52
C HIS A 71 -5.85 -17.12 -6.38
N ARG A 72 -5.76 -17.03 -7.71
CA ARG A 72 -6.70 -17.65 -8.66
C ARG A 72 -6.50 -19.16 -8.82
N PHE A 73 -5.33 -19.68 -8.45
CA PHE A 73 -4.99 -21.10 -8.54
C PHE A 73 -5.16 -21.83 -7.21
N VAL A 74 -5.37 -21.11 -6.12
CA VAL A 74 -5.50 -21.67 -4.76
C VAL A 74 -6.82 -21.27 -4.12
N ASP A 75 -7.48 -22.22 -3.46
CA ASP A 75 -8.72 -22.02 -2.72
C ASP A 75 -8.66 -22.67 -1.32
N GLY A 76 -9.77 -22.60 -0.58
CA GLY A 76 -9.88 -23.21 0.75
C GLY A 76 -8.72 -22.86 1.70
N MET A 77 -8.09 -23.91 2.23
CA MET A 77 -6.97 -23.80 3.17
C MET A 77 -5.72 -23.22 2.52
N ASP A 78 -5.39 -23.63 1.29
CA ASP A 78 -4.19 -23.15 0.59
C ASP A 78 -4.32 -21.70 0.17
N GLY A 79 -5.53 -21.27 -0.22
CA GLY A 79 -5.84 -19.87 -0.46
C GLY A 79 -5.65 -19.01 0.78
N THR A 80 -5.98 -19.54 1.96
CA THR A 80 -5.76 -18.86 3.24
C THR A 80 -4.28 -18.83 3.62
N ASN A 81 -3.57 -19.94 3.45
CA ASN A 81 -2.13 -20.02 3.73
C ASN A 81 -1.32 -19.09 2.83
N HIS A 82 -1.68 -19.00 1.56
CA HIS A 82 -1.10 -18.03 0.64
C HIS A 82 -1.46 -16.59 1.03
N GLY A 83 -2.66 -16.35 1.55
CA GLY A 83 -3.03 -15.09 2.19
C GLY A 83 -2.12 -14.70 3.35
N VAL A 84 -1.64 -15.67 4.15
CA VAL A 84 -0.62 -15.43 5.20
C VAL A 84 0.71 -15.02 4.59
N THR A 85 1.18 -15.68 3.53
CA THR A 85 2.39 -15.24 2.81
C THR A 85 2.24 -13.80 2.31
N CYS A 86 1.12 -13.43 1.71
CA CYS A 86 0.88 -12.07 1.23
C CYS A 86 0.78 -11.05 2.38
N LEU A 87 0.18 -11.41 3.51
CA LEU A 87 0.13 -10.55 4.70
C LEU A 87 1.52 -10.24 5.23
N GLU A 88 2.35 -11.27 5.38
CA GLU A 88 3.72 -11.18 5.87
C GLU A 88 4.65 -10.50 4.85
N LEU A 89 4.29 -10.50 3.56
CA LEU A 89 5.01 -9.79 2.51
C LEU A 89 4.82 -8.26 2.56
N ILE A 90 3.68 -7.75 3.05
CA ILE A 90 3.40 -6.29 3.11
C ILE A 90 4.50 -5.50 3.84
N PRO A 91 4.88 -5.82 5.10
CA PRO A 91 5.92 -5.06 5.79
C PRO A 91 7.31 -5.26 5.19
N VAL A 92 7.54 -6.36 4.45
CA VAL A 92 8.84 -6.72 3.87
C VAL A 92 9.09 -5.96 2.57
N ALA A 93 8.10 -5.95 1.68
CA ALA A 93 8.13 -5.17 0.45
C ALA A 93 7.91 -3.67 0.72
N GLY A 94 7.26 -3.34 1.83
CA GLY A 94 6.81 -2.00 2.18
C GLY A 94 5.36 -1.74 1.75
N ASP A 95 4.56 -1.18 2.66
CA ASP A 95 3.12 -0.99 2.47
C ASP A 95 2.76 -0.25 1.17
N ARG A 96 3.41 0.88 0.87
CA ARG A 96 3.19 1.62 -0.39
C ARG A 96 3.48 0.81 -1.64
N ILE A 97 4.59 0.05 -1.62
CA ILE A 97 5.03 -0.73 -2.76
C ILE A 97 4.04 -1.87 -2.99
N PHE A 98 3.65 -2.57 -1.92
CA PHE A 98 2.62 -3.60 -1.99
C PHE A 98 1.28 -3.05 -2.49
N ALA A 99 0.83 -1.92 -1.95
CA ALA A 99 -0.39 -1.25 -2.34
C ALA A 99 -0.40 -0.89 -3.84
N SER A 100 0.73 -0.44 -4.38
CA SER A 100 0.86 -0.08 -5.80
C SER A 100 0.64 -1.24 -6.77
N ALA A 101 0.83 -2.49 -6.33
CA ALA A 101 0.62 -3.69 -7.14
C ALA A 101 -0.84 -4.15 -7.20
N ILE A 102 -1.68 -3.72 -6.23
CA ILE A 102 -3.07 -4.17 -6.12
C ILE A 102 -3.93 -3.77 -7.35
N PRO A 103 -3.84 -2.53 -7.90
CA PRO A 103 -4.66 -2.12 -9.03
C PRO A 103 -4.32 -2.81 -10.36
N ILE A 104 -3.19 -3.50 -10.46
CA ILE A 104 -2.82 -4.31 -11.65
C ILE A 104 -3.81 -5.47 -11.83
N ASN A 105 -4.40 -5.92 -10.72
CA ASN A 105 -5.29 -7.07 -10.66
C ASN A 105 -6.77 -6.68 -10.86
N LYS A 106 -7.60 -7.65 -11.27
CA LYS A 106 -9.04 -7.43 -11.47
C LYS A 106 -9.73 -7.08 -10.15
N PRO A 107 -10.79 -6.23 -10.15
CA PRO A 107 -11.50 -5.84 -8.92
C PRO A 107 -12.04 -7.01 -8.07
N ALA A 108 -12.43 -8.11 -8.72
CA ALA A 108 -12.88 -9.31 -8.01
C ALA A 108 -11.76 -9.94 -7.16
N LEU A 109 -10.53 -9.88 -7.66
CA LEU A 109 -9.34 -10.39 -6.99
C LEU A 109 -8.95 -9.49 -5.82
N THR A 110 -9.06 -8.17 -5.95
CA THR A 110 -8.89 -7.22 -4.84
C THR A 110 -9.81 -7.53 -3.66
N LYS A 111 -11.10 -7.79 -3.93
CA LYS A 111 -12.08 -8.20 -2.91
C LYS A 111 -11.73 -9.55 -2.26
N LEU A 112 -11.24 -10.49 -3.06
CA LEU A 112 -10.78 -11.79 -2.55
C LEU A 112 -9.54 -11.64 -1.66
N LEU A 113 -8.58 -10.82 -2.09
CA LEU A 113 -7.36 -10.52 -1.34
C LEU A 113 -7.71 -9.91 0.02
N LEU A 114 -8.57 -8.89 0.07
CA LEU A 114 -9.01 -8.28 1.32
C LEU A 114 -9.57 -9.33 2.30
N LYS A 115 -10.50 -10.17 1.83
CA LYS A 115 -11.09 -11.24 2.65
C LYS A 115 -10.02 -12.20 3.18
N ARG A 116 -9.07 -12.60 2.35
CA ARG A 116 -8.00 -13.52 2.74
C ARG A 116 -7.00 -12.89 3.70
N LEU A 117 -6.66 -11.61 3.52
CA LEU A 117 -5.81 -10.88 4.47
C LEU A 117 -6.47 -10.82 5.84
N MET A 118 -7.76 -10.48 5.93
CA MET A 118 -8.49 -10.48 7.21
C MET A 118 -8.47 -11.85 7.91
N VAL A 119 -8.64 -12.94 7.15
CA VAL A 119 -8.53 -14.30 7.72
C VAL A 119 -7.08 -14.62 8.11
N ALA A 120 -6.10 -14.21 7.30
CA ALA A 120 -4.68 -14.43 7.53
C ALA A 120 -4.16 -13.74 8.79
N GLN A 121 -4.69 -12.57 9.16
CA GLN A 121 -4.35 -11.86 10.41
C GLN A 121 -4.58 -12.73 11.66
N ASN A 122 -5.56 -13.64 11.61
CA ASN A 122 -5.83 -14.57 12.71
C ASN A 122 -4.91 -15.82 12.71
N ARG A 123 -4.07 -15.99 11.68
CA ARG A 123 -3.27 -17.21 11.45
C ARG A 123 -1.77 -16.97 11.39
N THR A 124 -1.35 -15.74 11.09
CA THR A 124 0.06 -15.36 11.19
C THR A 124 0.59 -15.54 12.61
N GLN A 125 1.86 -15.87 12.72
CA GLN A 125 2.59 -15.95 13.99
C GLN A 125 3.14 -14.58 14.42
N GLN A 126 3.15 -13.61 13.51
CA GLN A 126 3.62 -12.25 13.75
C GLN A 126 2.52 -11.43 14.43
N SER A 127 2.72 -11.14 15.72
CA SER A 127 1.70 -10.52 16.58
C SER A 127 1.28 -9.11 16.14
N GLU A 128 2.22 -8.37 15.56
CA GLU A 128 2.10 -7.03 15.03
C GLU A 128 1.17 -6.97 13.82
N LEU A 129 1.11 -8.03 13.01
CA LEU A 129 0.26 -8.12 11.83
C LEU A 129 -1.19 -8.48 12.17
N ARG A 130 -1.48 -8.81 13.45
CA ARG A 130 -2.83 -9.10 13.94
C ARG A 130 -3.64 -7.85 14.29
N LYS A 131 -2.99 -6.69 14.36
CA LYS A 131 -3.66 -5.38 14.50
C LYS A 131 -4.50 -5.09 13.26
N ASP A 132 -5.47 -4.18 13.35
CA ASP A 132 -6.26 -3.78 12.18
C ASP A 132 -5.34 -3.36 11.03
N LEU A 133 -5.61 -3.86 9.82
CA LEU A 133 -4.78 -3.61 8.63
C LEU A 133 -4.65 -2.09 8.36
N SER A 134 -5.68 -1.32 8.69
CA SER A 134 -5.67 0.14 8.58
C SER A 134 -4.67 0.85 9.48
N GLU A 135 -4.25 0.22 10.59
CA GLU A 135 -3.31 0.81 11.56
C GLU A 135 -1.85 0.70 11.11
N TRP A 136 -1.46 -0.42 10.47
CA TRP A 136 -0.06 -0.72 10.15
C TRP A 136 0.23 -0.80 8.65
N ALA A 137 -0.80 -0.96 7.81
CA ALA A 137 -0.68 -0.92 6.35
C ALA A 137 -1.76 -0.02 5.72
N PRO A 138 -1.78 1.29 6.06
CA PRO A 138 -2.84 2.20 5.63
C PRO A 138 -2.94 2.37 4.11
N TYR A 139 -1.86 2.25 3.34
CA TYR A 139 -1.88 2.36 1.87
C TYR A 139 -2.54 1.12 1.25
N THR A 140 -2.16 -0.06 1.73
CA THR A 140 -2.76 -1.33 1.32
C THR A 140 -4.25 -1.34 1.69
N TRP A 141 -4.61 -0.94 2.91
CA TRP A 141 -6.00 -0.84 3.35
C TRP A 141 -6.82 0.11 2.47
N ALA A 142 -6.33 1.32 2.22
CA ALA A 142 -7.03 2.29 1.38
C ALA A 142 -7.25 1.74 -0.04
N THR A 143 -6.23 1.12 -0.63
CA THR A 143 -6.29 0.56 -1.98
C THR A 143 -7.28 -0.61 -2.08
N LEU A 144 -7.29 -1.51 -1.09
CA LEU A 144 -8.21 -2.65 -1.05
C LEU A 144 -9.68 -2.21 -0.92
N ASN A 145 -9.93 -1.06 -0.27
CA ASN A 145 -11.27 -0.51 -0.07
C ASN A 145 -11.66 0.56 -1.09
N GLY A 146 -10.78 0.91 -2.03
CA GLY A 146 -11.03 1.99 -3.00
C GLY A 146 -11.15 3.37 -2.36
N LEU A 147 -10.48 3.59 -1.22
CA LEU A 147 -10.41 4.88 -0.52
C LEU A 147 -9.27 5.74 -1.08
N PRO A 148 -9.32 7.06 -0.90
CA PRO A 148 -8.17 7.92 -1.19
C PRO A 148 -6.92 7.46 -0.42
N LEU A 149 -5.77 7.48 -1.09
CA LEU A 149 -4.50 7.13 -0.44
C LEU A 149 -4.17 8.17 0.65
N PRO A 150 -3.61 7.73 1.80
CA PRO A 150 -3.08 8.66 2.78
C PRO A 150 -2.04 9.59 2.16
N VAL A 151 -2.01 10.85 2.58
CA VAL A 151 -0.98 11.81 2.16
C VAL A 151 0.27 11.55 2.98
N ASP A 152 1.44 11.45 2.34
CA ASP A 152 2.71 11.45 3.06
C ASP A 152 2.98 12.85 3.59
N PRO A 153 3.15 13.05 4.91
CA PRO A 153 3.61 14.33 5.43
C PRO A 153 4.97 14.76 4.85
N GLU A 154 5.85 13.83 4.50
CA GLU A 154 7.15 14.15 3.89
C GLU A 154 7.06 14.48 2.40
N GLU A 155 6.22 13.79 1.63
CA GLU A 155 5.99 14.17 0.22
C GLU A 155 5.24 15.50 0.14
N GLU A 156 4.34 15.78 1.08
CA GLU A 156 3.65 17.06 1.18
C GLU A 156 4.63 18.19 1.55
N ARG A 157 5.51 17.98 2.54
CA ARG A 157 6.60 18.93 2.86
C ARG A 157 7.49 19.20 1.65
N LYS A 158 7.96 18.14 0.98
CA LYS A 158 8.82 18.27 -0.20
C LYS A 158 8.11 18.99 -1.34
N LYS A 159 6.82 18.73 -1.55
CA LYS A 159 5.99 19.42 -2.54
C LYS A 159 5.79 20.89 -2.19
N LEU A 160 5.59 21.22 -0.91
CA LEU A 160 5.48 22.60 -0.44
C LEU A 160 6.81 23.36 -0.62
N GLU A 161 7.94 22.73 -0.29
CA GLU A 161 9.28 23.29 -0.53
C GLU A 161 9.58 23.48 -2.02
N GLU A 162 9.16 22.55 -2.88
CA GLU A 162 9.31 22.66 -4.34
C GLU A 162 8.41 23.78 -4.90
N MET A 163 7.18 23.93 -4.38
CA MET A 163 6.27 25.04 -4.71
C MET A 163 6.80 26.40 -4.23
N GLU A 164 7.47 26.45 -3.08
CA GLU A 164 8.13 27.67 -2.57
C GLU A 164 9.38 28.00 -3.41
N SER A 165 10.15 26.99 -3.83
CA SER A 165 11.36 27.16 -4.65
C SER A 165 11.08 27.59 -6.10
N THR A 166 9.88 27.27 -6.63
CA THR A 166 9.47 27.65 -8.00
C THR A 166 8.98 29.09 -8.11
N GLY A 167 9.00 29.85 -7.00
CA GLY A 167 8.94 31.31 -7.07
C GLY A 167 7.62 31.88 -7.62
N ILE A 168 6.48 31.21 -7.40
CA ILE A 168 5.20 31.91 -7.50
C ILE A 168 5.10 32.83 -6.28
N LYS A 169 5.47 34.09 -6.49
CA LYS A 169 5.31 35.16 -5.51
C LYS A 169 3.90 35.09 -4.92
N SER A 170 3.84 35.06 -3.61
CA SER A 170 2.65 35.15 -2.74
C SER A 170 1.78 36.39 -3.00
N ASP A 171 2.19 37.30 -3.89
CA ASP A 171 1.51 38.56 -4.20
C ASP A 171 0.17 38.36 -4.94
N ALA A 172 -0.15 37.15 -5.42
CA ALA A 172 -1.42 36.85 -6.09
C ALA A 172 -2.54 36.36 -5.16
N LEU A 173 -2.25 36.03 -3.88
CA LEU A 173 -3.26 35.49 -2.97
C LEU A 173 -4.08 36.59 -2.27
N ASP A 174 -3.55 37.81 -2.15
CA ASP A 174 -4.27 38.93 -1.51
C ASP A 174 -5.29 39.61 -2.45
N ALA A 175 -5.07 39.57 -3.77
CA ALA A 175 -6.01 40.14 -4.75
C ALA A 175 -7.28 39.29 -4.97
N ALA A 176 -7.27 38.00 -4.60
CA ALA A 176 -8.43 37.12 -4.72
C ALA A 176 -9.37 37.19 -3.51
N ARG A 177 -8.88 37.63 -2.34
CA ARG A 177 -9.67 37.74 -1.11
C ARG A 177 -10.56 39.00 -1.07
N GLU A 178 -10.24 40.01 -1.87
CA GLU A 178 -11.00 41.27 -1.91
C GLU A 178 -12.15 41.26 -2.95
N LYS A 179 -12.17 40.32 -3.90
CA LYS A 179 -13.23 40.21 -4.93
C LYS A 179 -14.42 39.30 -4.58
N ASN A 180 -14.28 38.43 -3.57
CA ASN A 180 -15.39 37.60 -3.06
C ASN A 180 -15.97 38.16 -1.74
N GLY A 181 -16.04 39.49 -1.65
CA GLY A 181 -16.93 40.17 -0.70
C GLY A 181 -18.39 39.87 -1.01
N VAL A 182 -18.88 38.70 -0.61
CA VAL A 182 -20.31 38.41 -0.49
C VAL A 182 -20.67 38.35 0.98
N ARG A 183 -20.96 39.56 1.46
CA ARG A 183 -21.87 39.95 2.52
C ARG A 183 -23.02 38.95 2.76
N THR A 184 -23.03 38.30 3.91
CA THR A 184 -24.24 37.87 4.63
C THR A 184 -23.94 38.08 6.12
N GLY A 185 -24.61 38.95 6.87
CA GLY A 185 -26.05 39.15 6.89
C GLY A 185 -26.56 38.48 8.16
N THR A 186 -26.53 39.23 9.27
CA THR A 186 -27.27 38.95 10.51
C THR A 186 -28.73 38.65 10.19
N GLY A 187 -29.26 37.54 10.71
CA GLY A 187 -30.65 37.15 10.50
C GLY A 187 -31.06 36.01 11.42
N THR A 188 -31.48 36.39 12.63
CA THR A 188 -32.36 35.61 13.50
C THR A 188 -33.61 35.19 12.74
N GLU A 189 -33.98 33.91 12.76
CA GLU A 189 -35.39 33.51 12.78
C GLU A 189 -35.58 32.04 13.20
N SER A 190 -36.46 31.89 14.18
CA SER A 190 -37.00 30.66 14.73
C SER A 190 -37.65 29.80 13.65
N ASN A 191 -37.56 28.47 13.78
CA ASN A 191 -38.78 27.69 13.58
C ASN A 191 -38.79 26.33 14.28
N SER A 192 -39.98 26.08 14.83
CA SER A 192 -40.47 24.96 15.60
C SER A 192 -40.39 23.64 14.81
N ILE A 193 -39.90 22.56 15.43
CA ILE A 193 -40.13 21.21 14.92
C ILE A 193 -41.19 20.53 15.77
N MET A 194 -42.32 20.37 15.11
CA MET A 194 -43.55 19.72 15.48
C MET A 194 -43.36 18.21 15.58
N THR A 195 -44.00 17.64 16.60
CA THR A 195 -44.18 16.23 16.96
C THR A 195 -44.74 15.37 15.84
N THR A 196 -44.40 14.07 15.80
CA THR A 196 -45.35 12.93 15.62
C THR A 196 -44.69 11.56 15.87
N PRO A 197 -45.50 10.51 16.18
CA PRO A 197 -45.09 9.38 17.03
C PRO A 197 -44.64 8.12 16.29
N ALA A 198 -43.86 7.28 16.98
CA ALA A 198 -43.52 5.92 16.56
C ALA A 198 -44.70 4.98 16.81
N ALA A 199 -45.19 4.37 15.73
CA ALA A 199 -46.19 3.31 15.75
C ALA A 199 -45.53 1.98 16.15
N THR A 200 -46.06 1.37 17.20
CA THR A 200 -45.91 -0.03 17.56
C THR A 200 -46.48 -0.91 16.43
N ARG A 201 -45.69 -1.84 15.90
CA ARG A 201 -46.24 -2.93 15.08
C ARG A 201 -45.64 -4.27 15.49
N ASP A 202 -46.53 -5.02 16.13
CA ASP A 202 -46.50 -6.44 16.45
C ASP A 202 -46.56 -7.30 15.18
N SER A 203 -45.84 -8.44 15.18
CA SER A 203 -46.07 -9.58 14.29
C SER A 203 -45.18 -10.75 14.73
N SER A 204 -45.52 -11.38 15.86
CA SER A 204 -45.10 -12.76 16.16
C SER A 204 -46.21 -13.72 15.74
N HIS A 205 -46.07 -14.38 14.59
CA HIS A 205 -46.83 -15.55 14.09
C HIS A 205 -45.90 -16.18 13.02
N ASN A 206 -45.70 -17.48 12.86
CA ASN A 206 -46.37 -18.67 13.36
C ASN A 206 -45.40 -19.83 13.06
N ASN A 207 -45.08 -20.68 14.04
CA ASN A 207 -44.30 -21.90 13.80
C ASN A 207 -45.29 -23.05 13.61
N ARG A 208 -45.31 -23.67 12.43
CA ARG A 208 -46.07 -24.91 12.19
C ARG A 208 -45.11 -26.06 11.91
N GLN A 209 -45.52 -27.18 12.50
CA GLN A 209 -45.04 -28.56 12.48
C GLN A 209 -44.50 -29.05 11.14
#